data_AF-A0A842N252-F1
#
_entry.id   AF-A0A842N252-F1
#
_cell.length_a   1.000
_cell.length_b   1.000
_cell.length_c   1.000
_cell.angle_alpha   90.00
_cell.angle_beta   90.00
_cell.angle_gamma   90.00
#
_symmetry.space_group_name_H-M   'P 1'
#
loop_
_entity.id
_entity.type
_entity.pdbx_description
1 polymer ?
#
loop_
_entity_poly.entity_id
_entity_poly.type
_entity_poly.pdbx_seq_one_letter_code
_entity_poly.pdbx_strand_id
1 'polypeptide(L)'
;RVKQAIREGRLWEYTMKKARAHPKLFEAIDVMLNNTKFLQDGTPKFKEKAIFLFGPEDQYRPEIRRYHEYVKKFRTKKKIAVITKDPTIKPTFSSYKYKKLRRKFKDADLVQFCNYNPFLGIIPIEISDVFPASHYVMTRKEFEPERFPTFLQIWSEFFNRNNFETVYLPKDDLFLQYFKKVIPKGIVKKQITE
;
A
#
# COMPACT_ATOMS: atom_id res chain seq x y z
N ARG A 1 -18.49 14.08 -20.46
CA ARG A 1 -17.74 12.87 -20.02
C ARG A 1 -16.59 13.23 -19.05
N VAL A 2 -15.67 14.16 -19.37
CA VAL A 2 -14.61 14.59 -18.44
C VAL A 2 -15.16 15.19 -17.14
N LYS A 3 -16.10 16.16 -17.23
CA LYS A 3 -16.76 16.77 -16.05
C LYS A 3 -17.40 15.72 -15.12
N GLN A 4 -17.96 14.66 -15.68
CA GLN A 4 -18.51 13.55 -14.92
C GLN A 4 -17.41 12.76 -14.20
N ALA A 5 -16.32 12.44 -14.88
CA ALA A 5 -15.18 11.76 -14.26
C ALA A 5 -14.56 12.60 -13.12
N ILE A 6 -14.55 13.93 -13.24
CA ILE A 6 -14.13 14.83 -12.15
C ILE A 6 -15.10 14.71 -10.97
N ARG A 7 -16.40 14.89 -11.21
CA ARG A 7 -17.45 14.82 -10.18
C ARG A 7 -17.45 13.48 -9.44
N GLU A 8 -17.18 12.39 -10.14
CA GLU A 8 -17.12 11.05 -9.55
C GLU A 8 -15.77 10.70 -8.91
N GLY A 9 -14.77 11.58 -8.97
CA GLY A 9 -13.42 11.32 -8.49
C GLY A 9 -12.61 10.33 -9.33
N ARG A 10 -13.05 10.05 -10.56
CA ARG A 10 -12.52 9.01 -11.48
C ARG A 10 -11.72 9.56 -12.67
N LEU A 11 -11.20 10.78 -12.53
CA LEU A 11 -10.46 11.43 -13.61
C LEU A 11 -9.18 10.64 -13.98
N TRP A 12 -8.51 10.04 -13.00
CA TRP A 12 -7.32 9.23 -13.24
C TRP A 12 -7.66 8.02 -14.13
N GLU A 13 -8.66 7.22 -13.75
CA GLU A 13 -9.11 6.05 -14.50
C GLU A 13 -9.52 6.44 -15.93
N TYR A 14 -10.23 7.55 -16.07
CA TYR A 14 -10.64 8.07 -17.37
C TYR A 14 -9.43 8.46 -18.23
N THR A 15 -8.44 9.13 -17.63
CA THR A 15 -7.23 9.59 -18.32
C THR A 15 -6.37 8.42 -18.75
N MET A 16 -6.13 7.43 -17.88
CA MET A 16 -5.39 6.21 -18.20
C MET A 16 -6.05 5.40 -19.32
N LYS A 17 -7.39 5.30 -19.29
CA LYS A 17 -8.16 4.67 -20.38
C LYS A 17 -7.95 5.40 -21.71
N LYS A 18 -7.91 6.73 -21.69
CA LYS A 18 -7.69 7.54 -22.90
C LYS A 18 -6.25 7.46 -23.39
N ALA A 19 -5.28 7.50 -22.50
CA ALA A 19 -3.88 7.46 -22.85
C ALA A 19 -3.49 6.18 -23.61
N ARG A 20 -4.12 5.05 -23.28
CA ARG A 20 -3.94 3.77 -23.97
C ARG A 20 -4.60 3.67 -25.36
N ALA A 21 -5.25 4.72 -25.85
CA ALA A 21 -5.94 4.66 -27.14
C ALA A 21 -4.98 4.75 -28.35
N HIS A 22 -3.77 5.28 -28.18
CA HIS A 22 -2.79 5.41 -29.27
C HIS A 22 -1.35 5.41 -28.69
N PRO A 23 -0.36 4.79 -29.35
CA PRO A 23 1.03 4.73 -28.84
C PRO A 23 1.61 6.10 -28.47
N LYS A 24 1.45 7.11 -29.33
CA LYS A 24 1.92 8.48 -29.05
C LYS A 24 1.25 9.13 -27.83
N LEU A 25 0.01 8.75 -27.52
CA LEU A 25 -0.68 9.25 -26.33
C LEU A 25 -0.30 8.43 -25.09
N PHE A 26 0.09 7.17 -25.27
CA PHE A 26 0.55 6.30 -24.21
C PHE A 26 1.83 6.85 -23.56
N GLU A 27 2.73 7.45 -24.34
CA GLU A 27 3.93 8.16 -23.84
C GLU A 27 3.60 9.27 -22.83
N ALA A 28 2.40 9.86 -22.90
CA ALA A 28 1.99 10.88 -21.92
C ALA A 28 1.82 10.32 -20.50
N ILE A 29 1.64 9.00 -20.35
CA ILE A 29 1.58 8.35 -19.04
C ILE A 29 2.90 8.59 -18.30
N ASP A 30 4.05 8.36 -18.95
CA ASP A 30 5.36 8.50 -18.30
C ASP A 30 5.58 9.93 -17.80
N VAL A 31 5.19 10.92 -18.60
CA VAL A 31 5.22 12.34 -18.20
C VAL A 31 4.35 12.59 -16.97
N MET A 32 3.14 12.02 -16.92
CA MET A 32 2.24 12.16 -15.77
C MET A 32 2.82 11.51 -14.51
N LEU A 33 3.36 10.29 -14.61
CA LEU A 33 3.93 9.55 -13.47
C LEU A 33 5.14 10.30 -12.89
N ASN A 34 6.00 10.85 -13.75
CA ASN A 34 7.17 11.63 -13.32
C ASN A 34 6.78 12.94 -12.61
N ASN A 35 5.62 13.51 -12.92
CA ASN A 35 5.14 14.78 -12.38
C ASN A 35 4.04 14.63 -11.31
N THR A 36 3.96 13.46 -10.66
CA THR A 36 2.92 13.16 -9.66
C THR A 36 2.83 14.19 -8.53
N LYS A 37 3.95 14.82 -8.14
CA LYS A 37 3.96 15.84 -7.06
C LYS A 37 3.05 17.01 -7.41
N PHE A 38 3.13 17.50 -8.65
CA PHE A 38 2.28 18.59 -9.14
C PHE A 38 0.81 18.18 -9.14
N LEU A 39 0.51 16.95 -9.55
CA LEU A 39 -0.87 16.42 -9.53
C LEU A 39 -1.43 16.27 -8.10
N GLN A 40 -0.58 16.03 -7.10
CA GLN A 40 -0.97 15.90 -5.71
C GLN A 40 -1.53 17.20 -5.12
N ASP A 41 -1.02 18.35 -5.52
CA ASP A 41 -1.47 19.65 -5.02
C ASP A 41 -2.92 19.96 -5.45
N GLY A 42 -3.28 19.58 -6.69
CA GLY A 42 -4.63 19.75 -7.23
C GLY A 42 -5.61 18.59 -6.92
N THR A 43 -5.15 17.51 -6.29
CA THR A 43 -5.99 16.33 -6.02
C THR A 43 -6.66 16.43 -4.65
N PRO A 44 -7.99 16.28 -4.53
CA PRO A 44 -8.68 16.25 -3.24
C PRO A 44 -8.08 15.23 -2.25
N LYS A 45 -8.11 15.55 -0.94
CA LYS A 45 -7.61 14.64 0.12
C LYS A 45 -8.44 13.37 0.26
N PHE A 46 -9.73 13.47 -0.04
CA PHE A 46 -10.70 12.40 0.03
C PHE A 46 -11.57 12.39 -1.23
N LYS A 47 -12.06 11.20 -1.61
CA LYS A 47 -13.04 11.01 -2.68
C LYS A 47 -14.09 10.02 -2.19
N GLU A 48 -15.35 10.28 -2.52
CA GLU A 48 -16.48 9.43 -2.12
C GLU A 48 -16.37 8.01 -2.71
N LYS A 49 -15.85 7.89 -3.93
CA LYS A 49 -15.68 6.60 -4.61
C LYS A 49 -14.30 6.03 -4.36
N ALA A 50 -14.24 4.71 -4.17
CA ALA A 50 -13.00 3.96 -4.10
C ALA A 50 -12.18 4.10 -5.39
N ILE A 51 -10.85 4.14 -5.25
CA ILE A 51 -9.92 4.17 -6.38
C ILE A 51 -9.73 2.77 -6.98
N PHE A 52 -9.52 2.69 -8.30
CA PHE A 52 -9.32 1.42 -8.98
C PHE A 52 -7.85 1.18 -9.31
N LEU A 53 -7.30 0.06 -8.87
CA LEU A 53 -5.90 -0.29 -9.07
C LEU A 53 -5.80 -1.42 -10.12
N PHE A 54 -5.28 -1.08 -11.29
CA PHE A 54 -5.20 -1.96 -12.46
C PHE A 54 -3.78 -2.48 -12.71
N GLY A 55 -2.79 -1.60 -12.65
CA GLY A 55 -1.42 -1.90 -13.07
C GLY A 55 -0.38 -1.04 -12.38
N PRO A 56 0.91 -1.40 -12.47
CA PRO A 56 2.00 -0.78 -11.72
C PRO A 56 2.04 0.75 -11.78
N GLU A 57 1.60 1.36 -12.87
CA GLU A 57 1.47 2.81 -13.02
C GLU A 57 0.60 3.46 -11.94
N ASP A 58 -0.39 2.74 -11.40
CA ASP A 58 -1.26 3.25 -10.35
C ASP A 58 -0.52 3.49 -9.02
N GLN A 59 0.69 2.94 -8.83
CA GLN A 59 1.51 3.20 -7.64
C GLN A 59 1.90 4.68 -7.50
N TYR A 60 1.90 5.42 -8.62
CA TYR A 60 2.19 6.86 -8.68
C TYR A 60 0.92 7.70 -8.68
N ARG A 61 -0.23 7.14 -8.30
CA ARG A 61 -1.43 7.96 -8.08
C ARG A 61 -1.18 9.02 -7.00
N PRO A 62 -1.66 10.26 -7.17
CA PRO A 62 -1.45 11.30 -6.17
C PRO A 62 -2.05 10.96 -4.79
N GLU A 63 -3.16 10.23 -4.76
CA GLU A 63 -3.78 9.74 -3.53
C GLU A 63 -2.90 8.72 -2.80
N ILE A 64 -2.27 7.82 -3.57
CA ILE A 64 -1.37 6.80 -3.03
C ILE A 64 -0.09 7.43 -2.53
N ARG A 65 0.49 8.36 -3.31
CA ARG A 65 1.67 9.11 -2.91
C ARG A 65 1.45 9.92 -1.64
N ARG A 66 0.28 10.53 -1.48
CA ARG A 66 -0.10 11.18 -0.22
C ARG A 66 -0.18 10.19 0.94
N TYR A 67 -0.76 9.02 0.72
CA TYR A 67 -0.81 7.98 1.74
C TYR A 67 0.57 7.47 2.13
N HIS A 68 1.46 7.31 1.16
CA HIS A 68 2.88 7.01 1.40
C HIS A 68 3.52 8.03 2.34
N GLU A 69 3.22 9.32 2.23
CA GLU A 69 3.73 10.34 3.16
C GLU A 69 3.27 10.10 4.61
N TYR A 70 2.06 9.59 4.82
CA TYR A 70 1.58 9.20 6.15
C TYR A 70 2.36 7.98 6.68
N VAL A 71 2.53 6.95 5.84
CA VAL A 71 3.30 5.75 6.22
C VAL A 71 4.76 6.10 6.55
N LYS A 72 5.39 6.98 5.76
CA LYS A 72 6.74 7.49 6.04
C LYS A 72 6.84 8.27 7.35
N LYS A 73 5.76 8.87 7.84
CA LYS A 73 5.73 9.59 9.11
C LYS A 73 5.34 8.69 10.30
N PHE A 74 4.82 7.50 10.04
CA PHE A 74 4.39 6.56 11.06
C PHE A 74 5.56 6.12 11.96
N ARG A 75 5.33 6.21 13.27
CA ARG A 75 6.27 5.80 14.33
C ARG A 75 5.54 4.91 15.32
N THR A 76 6.17 3.83 15.75
CA THR A 76 5.66 2.96 16.81
C THR A 76 6.74 2.66 17.83
N LYS A 77 6.35 2.48 19.10
CA LYS A 77 7.23 2.02 20.19
C LYS A 77 7.32 0.50 20.25
N LYS A 78 6.47 -0.21 19.50
CA LYS A 78 6.36 -1.66 19.48
C LYS A 78 7.60 -2.27 18.84
N LYS A 79 8.13 -3.34 19.45
CA LYS A 79 9.37 -4.01 19.01
C LYS A 79 9.14 -5.17 18.06
N ILE A 80 7.92 -5.69 18.01
CA ILE A 80 7.55 -6.81 17.15
C ILE A 80 6.64 -6.29 16.05
N ALA A 81 6.95 -6.59 14.80
CA ALA A 81 6.10 -6.32 13.65
C ALA A 81 5.53 -7.62 13.07
N VAL A 82 4.26 -7.60 12.66
CA VAL A 82 3.61 -8.68 11.91
C VAL A 82 3.02 -8.07 10.65
N ILE A 83 3.51 -8.50 9.49
CA ILE A 83 3.09 -7.94 8.20
C ILE A 83 2.39 -9.03 7.39
N THR A 84 1.09 -8.88 7.16
CA THR A 84 0.27 -9.85 6.41
C THR A 84 -0.33 -9.25 5.14
N LYS A 85 -0.85 -10.10 4.26
CA LYS A 85 -1.52 -9.62 3.05
C LYS A 85 -2.83 -8.90 3.41
N ASP A 86 -3.18 -7.85 2.65
CA ASP A 86 -4.42 -7.11 2.92
C ASP A 86 -5.66 -8.02 2.77
N PRO A 87 -6.55 -8.08 3.78
CA PRO A 87 -7.76 -8.87 3.71
C PRO A 87 -8.79 -8.21 2.80
N THR A 88 -9.78 -9.01 2.37
CA THR A 88 -10.89 -8.54 1.54
C THR A 88 -11.80 -7.56 2.28
N ILE A 89 -11.97 -7.74 3.60
CA ILE A 89 -12.82 -6.90 4.44
C ILE A 89 -11.99 -5.73 4.96
N LYS A 90 -12.46 -4.51 4.68
CA LYS A 90 -11.84 -3.25 5.11
C LYS A 90 -12.83 -2.41 5.94
N PRO A 91 -12.34 -1.61 6.89
CA PRO A 91 -10.94 -1.48 7.31
C PRO A 91 -10.45 -2.72 8.06
N THR A 92 -9.15 -2.99 8.00
CA THR A 92 -8.54 -4.28 8.37
C THR A 92 -8.89 -4.75 9.78
N PHE A 93 -9.01 -3.83 10.74
CA PHE A 93 -9.28 -4.16 12.14
C PHE A 93 -10.64 -4.84 12.34
N SER A 94 -11.57 -4.66 11.41
CA SER A 94 -12.88 -5.32 11.42
C SER A 94 -12.81 -6.79 10.97
N SER A 95 -11.75 -7.16 10.23
CA SER A 95 -11.65 -8.45 9.57
C SER A 95 -11.46 -9.61 10.57
N TYR A 96 -12.12 -10.73 10.30
CA TYR A 96 -11.95 -11.96 11.09
C TYR A 96 -10.50 -12.47 11.05
N LYS A 97 -9.83 -12.35 9.90
CA LYS A 97 -8.41 -12.72 9.74
C LYS A 97 -7.51 -11.97 10.72
N TYR A 98 -7.68 -10.65 10.82
CA TYR A 98 -6.95 -9.84 11.79
C TYR A 98 -7.24 -10.27 13.23
N LYS A 99 -8.52 -10.45 13.60
CA LYS A 99 -8.91 -10.89 14.95
C LYS A 99 -8.31 -12.25 15.32
N LYS A 100 -8.32 -13.21 14.37
CA LYS A 100 -7.72 -14.53 14.53
C LYS A 100 -6.20 -14.44 14.70
N LEU A 101 -5.54 -13.62 13.89
CA LEU A 101 -4.10 -13.39 13.97
C LEU A 101 -3.70 -12.75 15.30
N ARG A 102 -4.42 -11.72 15.74
CA ARG A 102 -4.20 -11.02 17.01
C ARG A 102 -4.23 -11.96 18.20
N ARG A 103 -5.14 -12.95 18.20
CA ARG A 103 -5.26 -13.97 19.26
C ARG A 103 -4.08 -14.94 19.34
N LYS A 104 -3.24 -15.06 18.30
CA LYS A 104 -2.04 -15.93 18.33
C LYS A 104 -0.91 -15.35 19.20
N PHE A 105 -1.00 -14.07 19.57
CA PHE A 105 -0.01 -13.39 20.40
C PHE A 105 -0.56 -13.18 21.80
N LYS A 106 0.19 -13.59 22.83
CA LYS A 106 -0.18 -13.41 24.24
C LYS A 106 -0.36 -11.92 24.57
N ASP A 107 0.64 -11.11 24.22
CA ASP A 107 0.66 -9.65 24.44
C ASP A 107 0.49 -8.90 23.11
N ALA A 108 -0.69 -9.02 22.51
CA ALA A 108 -0.98 -8.45 21.20
C ALA A 108 -0.78 -6.92 21.11
N ASP A 109 -0.89 -6.19 22.23
CA ASP A 109 -0.73 -4.73 22.24
C ASP A 109 0.73 -4.27 22.09
N LEU A 110 1.69 -5.17 22.37
CA LEU A 110 3.12 -4.94 22.11
C LEU A 110 3.51 -5.23 20.66
N VAL A 111 2.57 -5.73 19.85
CA VAL A 111 2.80 -6.15 18.46
C VAL A 111 2.23 -5.11 17.49
N GLN A 112 3.09 -4.63 16.58
CA GLN A 112 2.69 -3.79 15.47
C GLN A 112 2.13 -4.68 14.36
N PHE A 113 0.81 -4.70 14.23
CA PHE A 113 0.15 -5.34 13.11
C PHE A 113 0.11 -4.38 11.92
N CYS A 114 0.55 -4.87 10.77
CA CYS A 114 0.47 -4.18 9.50
C CYS A 114 -0.07 -5.12 8.45
N ASN A 115 -0.78 -4.56 7.50
CA ASN A 115 -1.00 -5.20 6.21
C ASN A 115 -0.04 -4.63 5.18
N TYR A 116 -0.02 -5.25 4.01
CA TYR A 116 0.57 -4.62 2.84
C TYR A 116 -0.36 -4.69 1.64
N ASN A 117 -0.24 -3.67 0.79
CA ASN A 117 -0.78 -3.66 -0.55
C ASN A 117 0.36 -3.25 -1.51
N PRO A 118 0.55 -3.91 -2.67
CA PRO A 118 1.65 -3.60 -3.59
C PRO A 118 1.73 -2.13 -4.00
N PHE A 119 0.59 -1.45 -4.14
CA PHE A 119 0.52 -0.03 -4.51
C PHE A 119 0.70 0.90 -3.30
N LEU A 120 0.02 0.62 -2.19
CA LEU A 120 0.02 1.50 -1.00
C LEU A 120 1.24 1.31 -0.09
N GLY A 121 1.99 0.22 -0.27
CA GLY A 121 3.07 -0.15 0.65
C GLY A 121 2.53 -0.83 1.90
N ILE A 122 3.26 -0.62 3.01
CA ILE A 122 2.87 -1.10 4.33
C ILE A 122 1.73 -0.23 4.89
N ILE A 123 0.72 -0.88 5.44
CA ILE A 123 -0.47 -0.28 6.02
C ILE A 123 -0.52 -0.69 7.50
N PRO A 124 0.02 0.15 8.41
CA PRO A 124 -0.20 -0.04 9.85
C PRO A 124 -1.69 -0.02 10.18
N ILE A 125 -2.09 -0.84 11.14
CA ILE A 125 -3.50 -0.98 11.52
C ILE A 125 -4.13 0.35 11.96
N GLU A 126 -3.34 1.21 12.61
CA GLU A 126 -3.73 2.52 13.13
C GLU A 126 -4.09 3.55 12.05
N ILE A 127 -3.65 3.33 10.81
CA ILE A 127 -3.97 4.21 9.66
C ILE A 127 -4.66 3.44 8.52
N SER A 128 -5.21 2.27 8.82
CA SER A 128 -5.84 1.39 7.83
C SER A 128 -7.21 1.87 7.34
N ASP A 129 -7.83 2.81 8.06
CA ASP A 129 -9.09 3.47 7.71
C ASP A 129 -8.89 4.76 6.90
N VAL A 130 -7.68 5.31 6.87
CA VAL A 130 -7.33 6.53 6.13
C VAL A 130 -7.44 6.30 4.63
N PHE A 131 -8.06 7.25 3.91
CA PHE A 131 -8.14 7.18 2.45
C PHE A 131 -6.74 7.27 1.80
N PRO A 132 -6.41 6.40 0.81
CA PRO A 132 -7.27 5.41 0.16
C PRO A 132 -7.11 3.97 0.70
N ALA A 133 -6.46 3.73 1.83
CA ALA A 133 -6.16 2.38 2.35
C ALA A 133 -7.40 1.49 2.55
N SER A 134 -8.50 2.08 3.00
CA SER A 134 -9.80 1.41 3.13
C SER A 134 -10.65 1.48 1.85
N HIS A 135 -10.34 2.39 0.92
CA HIS A 135 -11.19 2.78 -0.21
C HIS A 135 -10.52 2.52 -1.57
N TYR A 136 -10.17 1.27 -1.82
CA TYR A 136 -9.63 0.84 -3.12
C TYR A 136 -10.19 -0.51 -3.56
N VAL A 137 -10.24 -0.72 -4.88
CA VAL A 137 -10.62 -1.99 -5.51
C VAL A 137 -9.45 -2.49 -6.35
N MET A 138 -9.05 -3.74 -6.12
CA MET A 138 -8.09 -4.48 -6.93
C MET A 138 -8.56 -5.94 -7.04
N THR A 139 -8.40 -6.55 -8.21
CA THR A 139 -8.79 -7.96 -8.44
C THR A 139 -7.59 -8.89 -8.50
N ARG A 140 -6.48 -8.42 -9.10
CA ARG A 140 -5.22 -9.17 -9.16
C ARG A 140 -4.64 -9.33 -7.76
N LYS A 141 -4.17 -10.54 -7.47
CA LYS A 141 -3.55 -10.90 -6.18
C LYS A 141 -2.05 -11.14 -6.29
N GLU A 142 -1.57 -11.41 -7.49
CA GLU A 142 -0.18 -11.73 -7.80
C GLU A 142 0.42 -10.59 -8.62
N PHE A 143 1.62 -10.19 -8.22
CA PHE A 143 2.33 -9.04 -8.75
C PHE A 143 3.81 -9.35 -8.77
N GLU A 144 4.49 -8.91 -9.83
CA GLU A 144 5.95 -8.94 -9.95
C GLU A 144 6.56 -7.87 -9.05
N PRO A 145 7.28 -8.22 -7.97
CA PRO A 145 7.82 -7.26 -7.01
C PRO A 145 8.70 -6.18 -7.64
N GLU A 146 9.43 -6.52 -8.70
CA GLU A 146 10.34 -5.65 -9.45
C GLU A 146 9.61 -4.42 -10.03
N ARG A 147 8.32 -4.55 -10.34
CA ARG A 147 7.52 -3.47 -10.93
C ARG A 147 6.97 -2.48 -9.92
N PHE A 148 7.24 -2.66 -8.63
CA PHE A 148 6.75 -1.82 -7.53
C PHE A 148 7.89 -1.14 -6.76
N PRO A 149 8.69 -0.26 -7.41
CA PRO A 149 9.78 0.45 -6.75
C PRO A 149 9.31 1.35 -5.61
N THR A 150 8.10 1.90 -5.68
CA THR A 150 7.54 2.68 -4.56
C THR A 150 7.31 1.82 -3.32
N PHE A 151 6.89 0.56 -3.49
CA PHE A 151 6.75 -0.38 -2.37
C PHE A 151 8.08 -0.58 -1.65
N LEU A 152 9.16 -0.82 -2.41
CA LEU A 152 10.52 -0.96 -1.87
C LEU A 152 10.94 0.27 -1.06
N GLN A 153 10.64 1.47 -1.57
CA GLN A 153 10.94 2.73 -0.89
C GLN A 153 10.19 2.83 0.44
N ILE A 154 8.88 2.55 0.46
CA ILE A 154 8.05 2.61 1.67
C ILE A 154 8.45 1.54 2.67
N TRP A 155 8.72 0.33 2.20
CA TRP A 155 9.23 -0.77 3.00
C TRP A 155 10.51 -0.37 3.73
N SER A 156 11.49 0.15 2.99
CA SER A 156 12.78 0.56 3.55
C SER A 156 12.63 1.68 4.57
N GLU A 157 11.85 2.72 4.24
CA GLU A 157 11.62 3.84 5.16
C GLU A 157 10.90 3.40 6.44
N PHE A 158 9.93 2.48 6.32
CA PHE A 158 9.18 1.96 7.46
C PHE A 158 10.08 1.24 8.47
N PHE A 159 10.98 0.37 8.00
CA PHE A 159 11.95 -0.32 8.88
C PHE A 159 13.04 0.62 9.40
N ASN A 160 13.50 1.59 8.61
CA ASN A 160 14.53 2.53 9.06
C ASN A 160 14.02 3.51 10.13
N ARG A 161 12.73 3.83 10.12
CA ARG A 161 12.12 4.73 11.12
C ARG A 161 11.62 4.03 12.37
N ASN A 162 11.51 2.72 12.38
CA ASN A 162 10.93 1.98 13.48
C ASN A 162 11.92 0.93 13.99
N ASN A 163 12.16 0.92 15.29
CA ASN A 163 13.19 0.08 15.91
C ASN A 163 12.63 -1.30 16.24
N PHE A 164 12.27 -2.07 15.21
CA PHE A 164 11.80 -3.44 15.37
C PHE A 164 12.95 -4.40 15.67
N GLU A 165 12.74 -5.33 16.60
CA GLU A 165 13.66 -6.40 16.95
C GLU A 165 13.28 -7.70 16.25
N THR A 166 11.98 -7.93 16.05
CA THR A 166 11.45 -9.13 15.37
C THR A 166 10.38 -8.74 14.35
N VAL A 167 10.42 -9.38 13.19
CA VAL A 167 9.36 -9.27 12.17
C VAL A 167 8.85 -10.64 11.76
N TYR A 168 7.54 -10.80 11.74
CA TYR A 168 6.84 -11.99 11.26
C TYR A 168 6.28 -11.74 9.86
N LEU A 169 6.62 -12.62 8.92
CA LEU A 169 6.12 -12.60 7.54
C LEU A 169 5.46 -13.94 7.17
N PRO A 170 4.37 -13.94 6.38
CA PRO A 170 3.77 -15.15 5.83
C PRO A 170 4.77 -15.97 5.02
N LYS A 171 4.83 -17.28 5.26
CA LYS A 171 5.74 -18.18 4.53
C LYS A 171 5.41 -18.27 3.04
N ASP A 172 4.12 -18.31 2.71
CA ASP A 172 3.63 -18.60 1.36
C ASP A 172 3.47 -17.33 0.48
N ASP A 173 3.82 -16.15 1.02
CA ASP A 173 3.69 -14.89 0.30
C ASP A 173 4.98 -14.55 -0.47
N LEU A 174 5.05 -14.99 -1.72
CA LEU A 174 6.21 -14.77 -2.61
C LEU A 174 6.58 -13.28 -2.77
N PHE A 175 5.59 -12.38 -2.75
CA PHE A 175 5.83 -10.94 -2.89
C PHE A 175 6.62 -10.40 -1.68
N LEU A 176 6.20 -10.73 -0.46
CA LEU A 176 6.95 -10.34 0.74
C LEU A 176 8.28 -11.09 0.88
N GLN A 177 8.36 -12.35 0.44
CA GLN A 177 9.62 -13.09 0.46
C GLN A 177 10.69 -12.43 -0.41
N TYR A 178 10.31 -11.79 -1.52
CA TYR A 178 11.23 -10.98 -2.33
C TYR A 178 11.85 -9.83 -1.52
N PHE A 179 11.02 -9.04 -0.82
CA PHE A 179 11.47 -7.89 -0.02
C PHE A 179 12.12 -8.27 1.32
N LYS A 180 12.00 -9.52 1.77
CA LYS A 180 12.61 -10.02 3.01
C LYS A 180 14.13 -9.78 3.07
N LYS A 181 14.80 -9.82 1.92
CA LYS A 181 16.25 -9.57 1.79
C LYS A 181 16.65 -8.14 2.16
N VAL A 182 15.73 -7.19 1.99
CA VAL A 182 15.95 -5.74 2.21
C VAL A 182 15.74 -5.34 3.68
N ILE A 183 15.12 -6.18 4.50
CA ILE A 183 14.98 -5.91 5.94
C ILE A 183 16.39 -5.82 6.59
N PRO A 184 16.66 -4.77 7.41
CA PRO A 184 17.92 -4.59 8.12
C PRO A 184 18.42 -5.85 8.85
N LYS A 185 19.74 -6.10 8.81
CA LYS A 185 20.36 -7.35 9.30
C LYS A 185 20.14 -7.64 10.80
N GLY A 186 19.92 -6.61 11.63
CA GLY A 186 19.71 -6.76 13.07
C GLY A 186 18.30 -7.23 13.48
N ILE A 187 17.35 -7.33 12.54
CA ILE A 187 15.97 -7.70 12.82
C ILE A 187 15.79 -9.21 12.63
N VAL A 188 15.31 -9.90 13.67
CA VAL A 188 15.02 -11.33 13.62
C VAL A 188 13.80 -11.58 12.72
N LYS A 189 13.99 -12.35 11.65
CA LYS A 189 12.96 -12.63 10.64
C LYS A 189 12.30 -13.98 10.95
N LYS A 190 11.07 -13.96 11.45
CA LYS A 190 10.27 -15.17 11.73
C LYS A 190 9.21 -15.38 10.66
N GLN A 191 8.78 -16.63 10.51
CA GLN A 191 7.66 -16.98 9.64
C GLN A 191 6.40 -17.17 10.47
N ILE A 192 5.25 -16.86 9.87
CA ILE A 192 3.94 -17.13 10.44
C ILE A 192 3.05 -17.77 9.36
N THR A 193 2.19 -18.69 9.78
CA THR A 193 1.10 -19.22 8.96
C THR A 193 -0.15 -18.39 9.23
N GLU A 194 -0.83 -17.92 8.18
CA GLU A 194 -2.10 -17.18 8.32
C GLU A 194 -3.22 -18.06 8.91
#